data_AF-A0A435B918-F1
#
_entry.id   AF-A0A435B918-F1
#
_cell.length_a   1.000
_cell.length_b   1.000
_cell.length_c   1.000
_cell.angle_alpha   90.00
_cell.angle_beta   90.00
_cell.angle_gamma   90.00
#
_symmetry.space_group_name_H-M   'P 1'
#
loop_
_entity.id
_entity.type
_entity.pdbx_description
1 polymer ?
#
loop_
_entity_poly.entity_id
_entity_poly.type
_entity_poly.pdbx_seq_one_letter_code
_entity_poly.pdbx_strand_id
1 'polypeptide(L)'
;MSDSFQEVTSVSWFGRIKRAVGGVVFGLILIVLMVIGLFWNEGRAVQTARSLAEGAGTVVSAGVDKIDAGNDGRLVHVTGPVTADSGLADPDFGIQAEGL
;
A
#
# COMPACT_ATOMS: atom_id res chain seq x y z
N MET A 1 -32.87 -47.18 -37.10
CA MET A 1 -31.49 -47.51 -36.70
C MET A 1 -30.77 -46.20 -36.46
N SER A 2 -30.31 -45.99 -35.24
CA SER A 2 -29.52 -44.81 -34.86
C SER A 2 -28.05 -45.13 -35.06
N ASP A 3 -27.39 -44.44 -35.98
CA ASP A 3 -25.95 -44.56 -36.16
C ASP A 3 -25.21 -43.90 -34.99
N SER A 4 -24.30 -44.64 -34.37
CA SER A 4 -23.39 -44.13 -33.34
C SER A 4 -22.02 -43.87 -33.98
N PHE A 5 -21.50 -42.66 -33.84
CA PHE A 5 -20.13 -42.32 -34.25
C PHE A 5 -19.24 -42.14 -33.02
N GLN A 6 -18.04 -42.72 -33.06
CA GLN A 6 -17.02 -42.58 -32.03
C GLN A 6 -15.78 -41.95 -32.66
N GLU A 7 -15.37 -40.78 -32.17
CA GLU A 7 -14.10 -40.15 -32.53
C GLU A 7 -13.03 -40.57 -31.53
N VAL A 8 -12.00 -41.28 -31.99
CA VAL A 8 -10.88 -41.72 -31.14
C VAL A 8 -9.66 -40.89 -31.49
N THR A 9 -9.32 -39.94 -30.63
CA THR A 9 -8.07 -39.18 -30.75
C THR A 9 -6.91 -40.01 -30.22
N SER A 10 -6.09 -40.57 -31.12
CA SER A 10 -4.83 -41.21 -30.72
C SER A 10 -3.73 -40.17 -30.56
N VAL A 11 -3.29 -39.95 -29.32
CA VAL A 11 -2.12 -39.11 -29.02
C VAL A 11 -0.90 -40.00 -28.88
N SER A 12 0.15 -39.69 -29.65
CA SER A 12 1.41 -40.41 -29.56
C SER A 12 2.06 -40.22 -28.19
N TRP A 13 2.81 -41.24 -27.74
CA TRP A 13 3.55 -41.20 -26.49
C TRP A 13 4.51 -40.00 -26.42
N PHE A 14 5.18 -39.67 -27.53
CA PHE A 14 6.04 -38.49 -27.63
C PHE A 14 5.26 -37.16 -27.51
N GLY A 15 4.04 -37.10 -28.07
CA GLY A 15 3.15 -35.96 -27.91
C GLY A 15 2.76 -35.69 -26.46
N ARG A 16 2.56 -36.75 -25.67
CA ARG A 16 2.28 -36.65 -24.22
C ARG A 16 3.47 -36.10 -23.44
N ILE A 17 4.69 -36.56 -23.74
CA ILE A 17 5.92 -36.07 -23.10
C ILE A 17 6.17 -34.60 -23.42
N LYS A 18 6.02 -34.20 -24.69
CA LYS A 18 6.20 -32.80 -25.10
C LYS A 18 5.24 -31.87 -24.34
N ARG A 19 3.98 -32.27 -24.17
CA ARG A 19 3.00 -31.51 -23.37
C ARG A 19 3.40 -31.42 -21.89
N ALA A 20 3.86 -32.53 -21.30
CA ALA A 20 4.30 -32.54 -19.90
C ALA A 20 5.50 -31.62 -19.67
N VAL A 21 6.53 -31.69 -20.53
CA VAL A 21 7.71 -30.82 -20.47
C VAL A 21 7.31 -29.35 -20.65
N GLY A 22 6.40 -29.05 -21.59
CA GLY A 22 5.86 -27.70 -21.75
C GLY A 22 5.17 -27.18 -20.49
N GLY A 23 4.39 -28.02 -19.80
CA GLY A 23 3.78 -27.69 -18.52
C GLY A 23 4.79 -27.39 -17.41
N VAL A 24 5.90 -28.13 -17.35
CA VAL A 24 6.98 -27.88 -16.38
C VAL A 24 7.63 -26.53 -16.61
N VAL A 25 7.99 -26.21 -17.87
CA VAL A 25 8.60 -24.91 -18.21
C VAL A 25 7.65 -23.76 -17.87
N PHE A 26 6.37 -23.89 -18.18
CA PHE A 26 5.36 -22.90 -17.81
C PHE A 26 5.24 -22.74 -16.28
N GLY A 27 5.24 -23.84 -15.54
CA GLY A 27 5.25 -23.82 -14.07
C GLY A 27 6.46 -23.09 -13.49
N LEU A 28 7.66 -23.30 -14.05
CA LEU A 28 8.87 -22.57 -13.64
C LEU A 28 8.77 -21.07 -13.89
N ILE A 29 8.21 -20.66 -15.02
CA ILE A 29 7.96 -19.24 -15.33
C ILE A 29 7.00 -18.64 -14.29
N LEU A 30 5.92 -19.35 -13.96
CA LEU A 30 4.96 -18.90 -12.94
C LEU A 30 5.61 -18.72 -11.57
N ILE A 31 6.52 -19.61 -11.16
CA ILE A 31 7.25 -19.48 -9.90
C ILE A 31 8.09 -18.20 -9.88
N VAL A 32 8.82 -17.91 -10.96
CA VAL A 32 9.63 -16.68 -11.05
C VAL A 32 8.74 -15.43 -10.98
N LEU A 33 7.62 -15.42 -11.72
CA LEU A 33 6.68 -14.31 -11.68
C LEU A 33 6.06 -14.11 -10.29
N MET A 34 5.73 -15.19 -9.58
CA MET A 34 5.23 -15.14 -8.22
C MET A 34 6.26 -14.52 -7.27
N VAL A 35 7.53 -14.94 -7.34
CA VAL A 35 8.61 -14.37 -6.52
C VAL A 35 8.75 -12.87 -6.79
N ILE A 36 8.78 -12.45 -8.05
CA ILE A 36 8.83 -11.02 -8.41
C ILE A 36 7.63 -10.26 -7.84
N GLY A 37 6.42 -10.82 -7.96
CA GLY A 37 5.19 -10.21 -7.43
C GLY A 37 5.22 -10.03 -5.91
N LEU A 38 5.70 -11.04 -5.18
CA LEU A 38 5.88 -10.96 -3.72
C LEU A 38 6.90 -9.90 -3.34
N PHE A 39 8.07 -9.88 -4.00
CA PHE A 39 9.10 -8.85 -3.74
C PHE A 39 8.58 -7.44 -4.00
N TRP A 40 7.79 -7.21 -5.05
CA TRP A 40 7.21 -5.89 -5.30
C TRP A 40 6.17 -5.52 -4.24
N ASN A 41 5.35 -6.47 -3.80
CA ASN A 41 4.35 -6.22 -2.77
C ASN A 41 4.98 -5.93 -1.41
N GLU A 42 5.89 -6.79 -0.95
CA GLU A 42 6.55 -6.70 0.35
C GLU A 42 7.56 -5.55 0.39
N GLY A 43 8.31 -5.34 -0.69
CA GLY A 43 9.31 -4.27 -0.79
C GLY A 43 8.72 -2.88 -0.58
N ARG A 44 7.53 -2.60 -1.13
CA ARG A 44 6.84 -1.30 -0.91
C ARG A 44 6.38 -1.10 0.53
N ALA A 45 5.89 -2.17 1.17
CA ALA A 45 5.46 -2.11 2.56
C ALA A 45 6.65 -1.84 3.49
N VAL A 46 7.75 -2.58 3.28
CA VAL A 46 9.00 -2.40 4.05
C VAL A 46 9.60 -1.02 3.81
N GLN A 47 9.63 -0.55 2.56
CA GLN A 47 10.17 0.77 2.25
C GLN A 47 9.36 1.88 2.90
N THR A 48 8.03 1.81 2.87
CA THR A 48 7.16 2.77 3.55
C THR A 48 7.41 2.78 5.06
N ALA A 49 7.42 1.61 5.69
CA ALA A 49 7.66 1.48 7.12
C ALA A 49 9.03 2.06 7.52
N ARG A 50 10.07 1.77 6.74
CA ARG A 50 11.42 2.29 6.97
C ARG A 50 11.50 3.80 6.80
N SER A 51 10.92 4.36 5.74
CA SER A 51 10.89 5.81 5.51
C SER A 51 10.13 6.54 6.63
N LEU A 52 9.02 5.98 7.12
CA LEU A 52 8.30 6.55 8.26
C LEU A 52 9.12 6.51 9.55
N ALA A 53 9.82 5.40 9.82
CA ALA A 53 10.69 5.29 10.99
C ALA A 53 11.88 6.26 10.92
N GLU A 54 12.53 6.38 9.76
CA GLU A 54 13.61 7.34 9.52
C GLU A 54 13.12 8.79 9.66
N GLY A 55 11.94 9.10 9.11
CA GLY A 55 11.28 10.40 9.27
C GLY A 55 10.97 10.71 10.73
N ALA A 56 10.30 9.79 11.44
CA ALA A 56 9.93 9.95 12.84
C ALA A 56 11.16 10.11 13.76
N GLY A 57 12.25 9.40 13.49
CA GLY A 57 13.50 9.54 14.25
C GLY A 57 14.22 10.88 14.03
N THR A 58 13.92 11.57 12.93
CA THR A 58 14.53 12.87 12.58
C THR A 58 13.70 14.05 13.10
N VAL A 59 12.39 13.85 13.32
CA VAL A 59 11.46 14.89 13.77
C VAL A 59 11.74 15.31 15.21
N VAL A 60 11.80 16.62 15.44
CA VAL A 60 11.93 17.23 16.76
C VAL A 60 10.58 17.73 17.23
N SER A 61 10.16 17.33 18.43
CA SER A 61 9.02 17.98 19.08
C SER A 61 9.49 19.28 19.73
N ALA A 62 8.88 20.39 19.33
CA ALA A 62 9.13 21.71 19.90
C ALA A 62 7.85 22.34 20.45
N GLY A 63 7.99 23.22 21.43
CA GLY A 63 6.88 24.02 21.95
C GLY A 63 6.50 25.15 20.98
N VAL A 64 5.25 25.61 21.07
CA VAL A 64 4.73 26.71 20.24
C VAL A 64 5.16 28.10 20.75
N ASP A 65 5.69 28.17 21.97
CA ASP A 65 5.93 29.43 22.68
C ASP A 65 7.16 30.20 22.17
N LYS A 66 8.10 29.51 21.50
CA LYS A 66 9.36 30.11 21.05
C LYS A 66 9.90 29.43 19.79
N ILE A 67 10.38 30.25 18.87
CA ILE A 67 11.17 29.80 17.72
C ILE A 67 12.62 29.57 18.19
N ASP A 68 13.10 28.34 18.04
CA ASP A 68 14.47 27.95 18.33
C ASP A 68 15.28 27.79 17.04
N ALA A 69 16.22 28.72 16.79
CA ALA A 69 17.11 28.70 15.63
C ALA A 69 18.01 27.44 15.59
N GLY A 70 18.18 26.73 16.72
CA GLY A 70 18.86 25.44 16.75
C GLY A 70 18.14 24.32 15.98
N ASN A 71 16.89 24.54 15.56
CA ASN A 71 16.11 23.61 14.75
C ASN A 71 16.08 23.95 13.26
N ASP A 72 16.83 24.95 12.81
CA ASP A 72 16.89 25.33 11.40
C ASP A 72 17.31 24.15 10.51
N GLY A 73 16.53 23.90 9.45
CA GLY A 73 16.76 22.79 8.52
C GLY A 73 16.33 21.41 9.03
N ARG A 74 15.71 21.30 10.21
CA ARG A 74 15.18 20.04 10.77
C ARG A 74 13.68 19.92 10.53
N LEU A 75 13.17 18.68 10.54
CA LEU A 75 11.73 18.45 10.63
C LEU A 75 11.28 18.74 12.07
N VAL A 76 10.31 19.62 12.23
CA VAL A 76 9.79 20.03 13.54
C VAL A 76 8.30 19.72 13.61
N HIS A 77 7.89 19.08 14.70
CA HIS A 77 6.51 18.86 15.07
C HIS A 77 6.19 19.73 16.28
N VAL A 78 5.05 20.42 16.25
CA VAL A 78 4.56 21.24 17.35
C VAL A 78 3.15 20.82 17.71
N THR A 79 2.81 20.93 18.99
CA THR A 79 1.46 20.71 19.49
C THR A 79 1.14 21.81 20.47
N GLY A 80 -0.05 22.37 20.37
CA GLY A 80 -0.51 23.45 21.23
C GLY A 80 -2.02 23.51 21.29
N PRO A 81 -2.57 24.26 22.27
CA PRO A 81 -4.00 24.50 22.35
C PRO A 81 -4.49 25.25 21.10
N VAL A 82 -5.66 24.86 20.61
CA VAL A 82 -6.38 25.61 19.57
C VAL A 82 -7.42 26.46 20.28
N THR A 83 -7.37 27.77 20.08
CA THR A 83 -8.30 28.73 20.67
C THR A 83 -9.06 29.47 19.58
N ALA A 84 -10.34 29.73 19.78
CA ALA A 84 -11.13 30.58 18.91
C ALA A 84 -11.24 32.00 19.49
N ASP A 85 -10.94 33.02 18.66
CA ASP A 85 -11.03 34.43 19.10
C ASP A 85 -12.49 34.91 19.25
N SER A 86 -13.46 34.20 18.66
CA SER A 86 -14.87 34.56 18.68
C SER A 86 -15.78 33.35 18.83
N GLY A 87 -16.91 33.54 19.51
CA GLY A 87 -17.98 32.54 19.58
C GLY A 87 -18.59 32.23 18.21
N LEU A 88 -19.19 31.05 18.09
CA LEU A 88 -19.95 30.66 16.91
C LEU A 88 -21.38 31.20 17.02
N ALA A 89 -21.86 31.82 15.94
CA ALA A 89 -23.23 32.26 15.83
C ALA A 89 -23.86 31.75 14.53
N ASP A 90 -25.06 31.21 14.64
CA ASP A 90 -25.93 30.88 13.52
C ASP A 90 -27.13 31.84 13.53
N PRO A 91 -27.14 32.86 12.65
CA PRO A 91 -28.22 33.85 12.60
C PRO A 91 -29.55 33.28 12.11
N ASP A 92 -29.51 32.26 11.25
CA ASP A 92 -30.70 31.68 10.62
C ASP A 92 -31.49 30.85 11.62
N PHE A 93 -30.79 30.20 12.56
CA PHE A 93 -31.39 29.41 13.64
C PHE A 93 -31.41 30.13 15.00
N GLY A 94 -30.77 31.30 15.12
CA GLY A 94 -30.70 32.09 16.36
C GLY A 94 -29.87 31.44 17.47
N ILE A 95 -28.91 30.59 17.12
CA ILE A 95 -28.10 29.82 18.08
C ILE A 95 -26.74 30.51 18.28
N GLN A 96 -26.27 30.54 19.53
CA GLN A 96 -24.92 31.00 19.88
C GLN A 96 -24.24 29.96 20.77
N ALA A 97 -22.95 29.75 20.55
CA ALA A 97 -22.11 28.89 21.36
C ALA A 97 -20.72 29.50 21.51
N GLU A 98 -20.07 29.27 22.65
CA GLU A 98 -18.63 29.47 22.75
C GLU A 98 -17.93 28.54 21.74
N GLY A 99 -17.01 29.10 20.96
CA GLY A 99 -16.06 28.33 20.17
C GLY A 99 -14.98 27.72 21.05
N LEU A 100 -13.99 27.07 20.43
CA LEU A 100 -12.85 26.42 21.10
C LEU A 100 -12.18 27.29 22.17
#